data_AF-A0A6L7MF37-F1
#
_entry.id   AF-A0A6L7MF37-F1
#
_cell.length_a   1.000
_cell.length_b   1.000
_cell.length_c   1.000
_cell.angle_alpha   90.00
_cell.angle_beta   90.00
_cell.angle_gamma   90.00
#
_symmetry.space_group_name_H-M   'P 1'
#
loop_
_entity.id
_entity.type
_entity.pdbx_description
1 polymer ?
#
loop_
_entity_poly.entity_id
_entity_poly.type
_entity_poly.pdbx_seq_one_letter_code
_entity_poly.pdbx_strand_id
1 'polypeptide(L)' 'MDDQTGTVEAGKAADLIAVEQNPLEDISALRTMAMVMREGRVIVPYRPMEE' A
#
# COMPACT_ATOMS: atom_id res chain seq x y z
N MET A 1 18.08 -2.42 -8.95
CA MET A 1 16.62 -2.51 -8.80
C MET A 1 16.20 -1.92 -7.47
N ASP A 2 16.92 -2.22 -6.39
CA ASP A 2 16.66 -1.74 -5.02
C ASP A 2 16.62 -0.21 -4.84
N ASP A 3 17.28 0.54 -5.72
CA ASP A 3 17.27 2.01 -5.69
C ASP A 3 15.93 2.62 -6.13
N GLN A 4 15.07 1.85 -6.79
CA GLN A 4 13.82 2.35 -7.37
C GLN A 4 12.57 1.98 -6.56
N THR A 5 12.56 0.84 -5.86
CA THR A 5 11.39 0.34 -5.11
C THR A 5 11.81 -0.54 -3.93
N GLY A 6 10.85 -0.96 -3.10
CA GLY A 6 11.04 -1.91 -2.00
C GLY A 6 11.11 -1.32 -0.58
N THR A 7 11.37 -0.01 -0.45
CA THR A 7 11.27 0.73 0.82
C THR A 7 10.54 2.05 0.62
N VAL A 8 9.95 2.60 1.68
CA VAL A 8 9.27 3.90 1.65
C VAL A 8 10.28 5.00 1.98
N GLU A 9 10.92 5.52 0.93
CA GLU A 9 11.97 6.55 1.02
C GLU A 9 11.80 7.59 -0.08
N ALA A 10 12.19 8.84 0.19
CA ALA A 10 12.14 9.91 -0.80
C ALA A 10 13.07 9.63 -1.98
N GLY A 11 12.60 9.92 -3.20
CA GLY A 11 13.35 9.66 -4.44
C GLY A 11 13.08 8.30 -5.08
N LYS A 12 12.40 7.38 -4.38
CA LYS A 12 11.93 6.11 -4.94
C LYS A 12 10.56 6.26 -5.63
N ALA A 13 10.19 5.24 -6.41
CA ALA A 13 8.86 5.15 -7.00
C ALA A 13 7.80 5.09 -5.89
N ALA A 14 6.69 5.81 -6.10
CA ALA A 14 5.57 5.82 -5.18
C ALA A 14 4.67 4.58 -5.37
N ASP A 15 5.21 3.42 -5.00
CA ASP A 15 4.53 2.11 -4.98
C ASP A 15 4.13 1.78 -3.54
N LEU A 16 2.83 1.82 -3.25
CA LEU A 16 2.31 1.71 -1.88
C LEU A 16 1.01 0.91 -1.87
N ILE A 17 0.85 0.06 -0.85
CA ILE A 17 -0.44 -0.50 -0.45
C ILE A 17 -0.80 0.00 0.94
N ALA A 18 -2.09 0.16 1.19
CA ALA A 18 -2.60 0.36 2.54
C ALA A 18 -3.50 -0.84 2.92
N VAL A 19 -3.43 -1.26 4.16
CA VAL A 19 -4.25 -2.32 4.76
C VAL A 19 -4.88 -1.76 6.04
N GLU A 20 -6.08 -2.22 6.39
CA GLU A 20 -6.77 -1.74 7.59
C GLU A 20 -6.24 -2.39 8.88
N GLN A 21 -5.69 -3.60 8.76
CA GLN A 21 -5.20 -4.40 9.88
C GLN A 21 -3.68 -4.42 9.89
N ASN A 22 -3.08 -4.57 11.08
CA ASN A 22 -1.62 -4.61 11.23
C ASN A 22 -1.05 -5.94 10.70
N PRO A 23 -0.27 -5.93 9.61
CA PRO A 23 0.28 -7.16 9.03
C PRO A 23 1.38 -7.81 9.88
N LEU A 24 1.91 -7.10 10.89
CA LEU A 24 2.86 -7.67 11.87
C LEU A 24 2.15 -8.55 12.92
N GLU A 25 0.86 -8.31 13.15
CA GLU A 25 0.03 -9.12 14.05
C GLU A 25 -0.63 -10.28 13.30
N ASP A 26 -1.17 -10.02 12.11
CA ASP A 26 -1.70 -11.06 11.22
C ASP A 26 -1.32 -10.78 9.75
N ILE A 27 -0.45 -11.63 9.20
CA ILE A 27 0.01 -11.53 7.81
C ILE A 27 -1.13 -11.68 6.79
N SER A 28 -2.27 -12.25 7.18
CA SER A 28 -3.45 -12.37 6.32
C SER A 28 -4.01 -11.01 5.89
N ALA A 29 -3.73 -9.94 6.65
CA ALA A 29 -4.07 -8.56 6.33
C ALA A 29 -3.58 -8.13 4.94
N LEU A 30 -2.44 -8.67 4.46
CA LEU A 30 -1.89 -8.37 3.14
C LEU A 30 -2.69 -8.95 1.98
N ARG A 31 -3.70 -9.80 2.23
CA ARG A 31 -4.58 -10.35 1.20
C ARG A 31 -5.71 -9.40 0.81
N THR A 32 -5.99 -8.40 1.65
CA THR A 32 -7.09 -7.45 1.47
C THR A 32 -6.56 -6.02 1.60
N MET A 33 -6.19 -5.43 0.46
CA MET A 33 -5.70 -4.06 0.42
C MET A 33 -6.85 -3.06 0.39
N ALA A 34 -6.81 -2.08 1.30
CA ALA A 34 -7.74 -0.96 1.34
C ALA A 34 -7.44 0.10 0.27
N MET A 35 -6.18 0.20 -0.16
CA MET A 35 -5.74 1.10 -1.23
C MET A 35 -4.52 0.50 -1.95
N VAL A 36 -4.42 0.78 -3.25
CA VAL A 36 -3.23 0.46 -4.06
C VAL A 36 -2.82 1.68 -4.89
N MET A 37 -1.56 2.07 -4.75
CA MET A 37 -0.88 3.08 -5.56
C MET A 37 0.32 2.44 -6.26
N ARG A 38 0.49 2.75 -7.54
CA ARG A 38 1.63 2.32 -8.36
C ARG A 38 2.20 3.51 -9.12
N GLU A 39 3.51 3.75 -8.99
CA GLU A 39 4.21 4.88 -9.63
C GLU A 39 3.48 6.22 -9.44
N GLY A 40 2.93 6.45 -8.25
CA GLY A 40 2.17 7.67 -7.91
C GLY A 40 0.74 7.73 -8.44
N ARG A 41 0.26 6.69 -9.12
CA ARG A 41 -1.12 6.59 -9.62
C ARG A 41 -1.95 5.70 -8.70
N VAL A 42 -3.10 6.20 -8.27
CA VAL A 42 -4.06 5.41 -7.47
C VAL A 42 -4.79 4.44 -8.41
N ILE A 43 -4.62 3.14 -8.18
CA ILE A 43 -5.27 2.06 -8.94
C ILE A 43 -6.52 1.58 -8.21
N VAL A 44 -6.42 1.43 -6.89
CA VAL A 44 -7.56 1.14 -6.01
C VAL A 44 -7.67 2.28 -5.01
N PRO A 45 -8.71 3.13 -5.10
CA PRO A 45 -8.90 4.24 -4.17
C PRO A 45 -9.36 3.72 -2.81
N TYR A 46 -8.92 4.37 -1.75
CA TYR A 46 -9.46 4.13 -0.42
C TYR A 46 -10.93 4.54 -0.38
N ARG A 47 -11.79 3.62 0.06
CA ARG A 47 -13.20 3.86 0.33
C ARG A 47 -13.47 3.42 1.76
N PRO A 48 -13.55 4.35 2.72
CA PRO A 48 -14.01 3.98 4.04
C PRO A 48 -15.43 3.46 3.93
N MET A 49 -15.77 2.43 4.71
CA MET A 49 -17.16 2.02 4.87
C MET A 49 -17.93 3.21 5.44
N GLU A 50 -18.97 3.67 4.75
CA GLU A 50 -19.92 4.62 5.33
C GLU A 50 -20.67 3.91 6.47
N GLU A 51 -20.81 4.61 7.61
CA GLU A 51 -21.58 4.14 8.78
C GLU A 51 -23.08 3.98 8.49
#